data_AF-A0A846WGV8-F1
#
_entry.id   AF-A0A846WGV8-F1
#
_cell.length_a   1.000
_cell.length_b   1.000
_cell.length_c   1.000
_cell.angle_alpha   90.00
_cell.angle_beta   90.00
_cell.angle_gamma   90.00
#
_symmetry.space_group_name_H-M   'P 1'
#
loop_
_entity.id
_entity.type
_entity.pdbx_description
1 polymer ?
#
loop_
_entity_poly.entity_id
_entity_poly.type
_entity_poly.pdbx_seq_one_letter_code
_entity_poly.pdbx_strand_id
1 'polypeptide(L)'
;MTPLAQPPVARTRRTHLVVGLAVLEVVFLVAAAVVVMMSRDALTAALRADLAADNQGASAADISTTVSVALLVAAGVAALAVVAAVLGVLLLRQGGKAARPLLLGSAVLVTVLAVAWIVTTNSLPADTDTVLPMVWVSRYLPSAAALAGVLAGVLALIPDGGATLR
;
A
#
# COMPACT_ATOMS: atom_id res chain seq x y z
N MET A 1 2.56 -42.25 5.04
CA MET A 1 3.59 -41.30 4.54
C MET A 1 3.66 -40.16 5.52
N THR A 2 4.76 -40.04 6.26
CA THR A 2 4.99 -38.98 7.25
C THR A 2 5.24 -37.64 6.54
N PRO A 3 4.51 -36.56 6.85
CA PRO A 3 4.88 -35.25 6.35
C PRO A 3 6.18 -34.84 7.06
N LEU A 4 7.25 -34.68 6.29
CA LEU A 4 8.51 -34.16 6.79
C LEU A 4 8.27 -32.74 7.30
N ALA A 5 8.34 -32.55 8.62
CA ALA A 5 8.42 -31.24 9.23
C ALA A 5 9.54 -30.46 8.53
N GLN A 6 9.24 -29.25 8.03
CA GLN A 6 10.25 -28.47 7.34
C GLN A 6 11.46 -28.25 8.26
N PRO A 7 12.69 -28.43 7.76
CA PRO A 7 13.89 -28.23 8.57
C PRO A 7 13.89 -26.80 9.13
N PRO A 8 14.40 -26.57 10.35
CA PRO A 8 14.32 -25.29 11.06
C PRO A 8 14.84 -24.10 10.23
N VAL A 9 15.79 -24.36 9.32
CA VAL A 9 16.39 -23.40 8.37
C VAL A 9 15.39 -22.87 7.34
N ALA A 10 14.46 -23.70 6.85
CA ALA A 10 13.46 -23.30 5.85
C ALA A 10 12.43 -22.33 6.46
N ARG A 11 12.09 -22.55 7.74
CA ARG A 11 11.20 -21.68 8.51
C ARG A 11 11.81 -20.30 8.75
N THR A 12 13.08 -20.25 9.18
CA THR A 12 13.80 -18.99 9.42
C THR A 12 13.96 -18.17 8.13
N ARG A 13 14.29 -18.83 7.01
CA ARG A 13 14.43 -18.16 5.71
C ARG A 13 13.12 -17.53 5.24
N ARG A 14 11.98 -18.23 5.40
CA ARG A 14 10.65 -17.70 5.04
C ARG A 14 10.28 -16.49 5.90
N THR A 15 10.48 -16.56 7.22
CA THR A 15 10.22 -15.42 8.11
C THR A 15 11.06 -14.20 7.72
N HIS A 16 12.34 -14.39 7.39
CA HIS A 16 13.19 -13.29 6.93
C HIS A 16 12.72 -12.67 5.61
N LEU A 17 12.25 -13.49 4.67
CA LEU A 17 11.67 -13.00 3.40
C LEU A 17 10.39 -12.19 3.63
N VAL A 18 9.47 -12.68 4.46
CA VAL A 18 8.23 -11.96 4.81
C VAL A 18 8.54 -10.62 5.46
N VAL A 19 9.49 -10.61 6.39
CA VAL A 19 9.96 -9.37 7.04
C VAL A 19 10.58 -8.42 6.02
N GLY A 20 11.44 -8.92 5.13
CA GLY A 20 12.08 -8.10 4.09
C GLY A 20 11.06 -7.46 3.16
N LEU A 21 10.04 -8.21 2.73
CA LEU A 21 8.97 -7.70 1.88
C LEU A 21 8.07 -6.69 2.59
N ALA A 22 7.70 -6.93 3.85
CA ALA A 22 6.92 -5.98 4.63
C ALA A 22 7.69 -4.68 4.91
N VAL A 23 9.01 -4.76 5.12
CA VAL A 23 9.86 -3.56 5.21
C VAL A 23 9.90 -2.81 3.88
N LEU A 24 10.02 -3.53 2.76
CA LEU A 24 10.01 -2.93 1.42
C LEU A 24 8.67 -2.22 1.12
N GLU A 25 7.55 -2.83 1.48
CA GLU A 25 6.20 -2.23 1.40
C GLU A 25 6.16 -0.88 2.14
N VAL A 26 6.62 -0.85 3.39
CA VAL A 26 6.64 0.38 4.20
C VAL A 26 7.57 1.43 3.58
N VAL A 27 8.76 1.03 3.13
CA VAL A 27 9.71 1.96 2.48
C VAL A 27 9.10 2.59 1.23
N PHE A 28 8.45 1.80 0.38
CA PHE A 28 7.80 2.31 -0.82
C PHE A 28 6.60 3.20 -0.51
N LEU A 29 5.79 2.89 0.51
CA LEU A 29 4.71 3.76 0.98
C LEU A 29 5.23 5.10 1.49
N VAL A 30 6.31 5.09 2.27
CA VAL A 30 6.93 6.33 2.78
C VAL A 30 7.50 7.14 1.63
N ALA A 31 8.21 6.51 0.69
CA ALA A 31 8.72 7.19 -0.50
C ALA A 31 7.57 7.81 -1.33
N ALA A 32 6.47 7.08 -1.54
CA ALA A 32 5.29 7.60 -2.22
C ALA A 32 4.69 8.81 -1.47
N ALA A 33 4.56 8.72 -0.16
CA ALA A 33 4.06 9.83 0.66
C ALA A 33 4.94 11.08 0.57
N VAL A 34 6.27 10.92 0.57
CA VAL A 34 7.21 12.03 0.37
C VAL A 34 7.01 12.67 -1.01
N VAL A 35 6.89 11.88 -2.08
CA VAL A 35 6.67 12.41 -3.42
C VAL A 35 5.34 13.15 -3.52
N VAL A 36 4.27 12.61 -2.93
CA VAL A 36 2.96 13.26 -2.85
C VAL A 36 3.05 14.58 -2.08
N MET A 37 3.80 14.61 -0.97
CA MET A 37 4.00 15.82 -0.18
C MET A 37 4.75 16.90 -0.98
N MET A 38 5.81 16.52 -1.71
CA MET A 38 6.56 17.43 -2.58
C MET A 38 5.73 17.95 -3.76
N SER A 39 4.72 17.18 -4.19
CA SER A 39 3.87 17.50 -5.34
C SER A 39 2.47 17.96 -4.95
N ARG A 40 2.23 18.27 -3.66
CA ARG A 40 0.89 18.43 -3.09
C ARG A 40 0.07 19.50 -3.80
N ASP A 41 0.68 20.65 -4.07
CA ASP A 41 -0.02 21.79 -4.68
C ASP A 41 -0.43 21.47 -6.12
N ALA A 42 0.49 20.89 -6.90
CA ALA A 42 0.23 20.46 -8.26
C ALA A 42 -0.85 19.35 -8.31
N LEU A 43 -0.77 18.38 -7.41
CA LEU A 43 -1.76 17.29 -7.31
C LEU A 43 -3.14 17.82 -6.94
N THR A 44 -3.21 18.73 -5.98
CA THR A 44 -4.47 19.34 -5.53
C THR A 44 -5.08 20.18 -6.65
N ALA A 45 -4.27 20.94 -7.40
CA ALA A 45 -4.73 21.70 -8.54
C ALA A 45 -5.29 20.80 -9.66
N ALA A 46 -4.56 19.73 -10.00
CA ALA A 46 -4.98 18.75 -10.99
C ALA A 46 -6.31 18.06 -10.61
N LEU A 47 -6.42 17.59 -9.36
CA LEU A 47 -7.64 16.94 -8.84
C LEU A 47 -8.85 17.89 -8.80
N ARG A 48 -8.63 19.17 -8.50
CA ARG A 48 -9.71 20.17 -8.55
C ARG A 48 -10.17 20.44 -9.98
N ALA A 49 -9.24 20.54 -10.93
CA ALA A 49 -9.56 20.75 -12.33
C ALA A 49 -10.36 19.57 -12.90
N ASP A 50 -9.93 18.35 -12.58
CA ASP A 50 -10.61 17.10 -12.96
C ASP A 50 -12.03 17.04 -12.36
N LEU A 51 -12.16 17.25 -11.04
CA LEU A 51 -13.46 17.20 -10.37
C LEU A 51 -14.42 18.31 -10.84
N ALA A 52 -13.90 19.48 -11.20
CA ALA A 52 -14.68 20.58 -11.76
C ALA A 52 -15.19 20.25 -13.18
N ALA A 53 -14.38 19.56 -13.99
CA ALA A 53 -14.79 19.12 -15.33
C ALA A 53 -15.95 18.11 -15.27
N ASP A 54 -15.91 17.21 -14.29
CA ASP A 54 -16.96 16.21 -14.04
C ASP A 54 -18.20 16.79 -13.36
N ASN A 55 -18.08 17.89 -12.61
CA ASN A 55 -19.16 18.48 -11.82
C ASN A 55 -19.41 19.95 -12.16
N GLN A 56 -19.87 20.21 -13.39
CA GLN A 56 -20.07 21.57 -13.95
C GLN A 56 -21.06 22.48 -13.17
N GLY A 57 -21.75 21.97 -12.14
CA GLY A 57 -22.64 22.75 -11.27
C GLY A 57 -22.19 22.86 -9.81
N ALA A 58 -21.05 22.27 -9.43
CA ALA A 58 -20.55 22.29 -8.05
C ALA A 58 -19.81 23.60 -7.74
N SER A 59 -19.93 24.08 -6.50
CA SER A 59 -19.19 25.27 -6.07
C SER A 59 -17.70 24.95 -5.91
N ALA A 60 -16.83 25.95 -6.12
CA ALA A 60 -15.39 25.78 -5.91
C ALA A 60 -15.02 25.37 -4.46
N ALA A 61 -15.84 25.77 -3.49
CA ALA A 61 -15.69 25.40 -2.08
C ALA A 61 -15.98 23.90 -1.86
N ASP A 62 -17.02 23.36 -2.49
CA ASP A 62 -17.38 21.94 -2.40
C ASP A 62 -16.32 21.06 -3.05
N ILE A 63 -15.81 21.48 -4.21
CA ILE A 63 -14.72 20.79 -4.92
C ILE A 63 -13.45 20.78 -4.06
N SER A 64 -13.06 21.91 -3.48
CA SER A 64 -11.87 21.98 -2.60
C SER A 64 -12.02 21.12 -1.34
N THR A 65 -13.21 21.10 -0.74
CA THR A 65 -13.50 20.28 0.45
C THR A 65 -13.41 18.80 0.11
N THR A 66 -14.00 18.39 -1.01
CA THR A 66 -13.97 17.01 -1.50
C THR A 66 -12.54 16.51 -1.72
N VAL A 67 -11.71 17.29 -2.42
CA VAL A 67 -10.30 16.93 -2.65
C VAL A 67 -9.53 16.86 -1.32
N SER A 68 -9.77 17.79 -0.40
CA SER A 68 -9.09 17.79 0.91
C SER A 68 -9.46 16.57 1.76
N VAL A 69 -10.74 16.20 1.80
CA VAL A 69 -11.22 15.00 2.49
C VAL A 69 -10.65 13.74 1.85
N ALA A 70 -10.64 13.65 0.52
CA ALA A 70 -10.07 12.51 -0.19
C ALA A 70 -8.58 12.30 0.13
N LEU A 71 -7.79 13.39 0.12
CA LEU A 71 -6.37 13.33 0.48
C LEU A 71 -6.16 12.94 1.95
N LEU A 72 -7.00 13.44 2.86
CA LEU A 72 -6.94 13.08 4.28
C LEU A 72 -7.27 11.60 4.50
N VAL A 73 -8.31 11.09 3.84
CA VAL A 73 -8.70 9.67 3.89
C VAL A 73 -7.58 8.80 3.34
N ALA A 74 -7.00 9.16 2.19
CA ALA A 74 -5.88 8.44 1.60
C ALA A 74 -4.67 8.38 2.55
N ALA A 75 -4.32 9.50 3.18
CA ALA A 75 -3.25 9.55 4.18
C ALA A 75 -3.56 8.67 5.41
N GLY A 76 -4.79 8.69 5.91
CA GLY A 76 -5.23 7.85 7.02
C GLY A 76 -5.16 6.35 6.70
N VAL A 77 -5.61 5.94 5.52
CA VAL A 77 -5.54 4.55 5.04
C VAL A 77 -4.08 4.10 4.91
N ALA A 78 -3.21 4.96 4.38
CA ALA A 78 -1.79 4.66 4.25
C ALA A 78 -1.13 4.47 5.63
N ALA A 79 -1.44 5.33 6.60
CA ALA A 79 -0.95 5.20 7.97
C ALA A 79 -1.42 3.89 8.63
N LEU A 80 -2.69 3.51 8.43
CA LEU A 80 -3.23 2.25 8.94
C LEU A 80 -2.53 1.03 8.32
N ALA A 81 -2.24 1.07 7.02
CA ALA A 81 -1.47 0.03 6.35
C ALA A 81 -0.08 -0.13 6.97
N VAL A 82 0.66 0.98 7.14
CA VAL A 82 1.97 0.95 7.80
C VAL A 82 1.91 0.35 9.21
N VAL A 83 0.93 0.76 10.02
CA VAL A 83 0.75 0.21 11.38
C VAL A 83 0.46 -1.29 11.33
N ALA A 84 -0.43 -1.73 10.43
CA ALA A 84 -0.75 -3.14 10.25
C ALA A 84 0.47 -3.96 9.79
N ALA A 85 1.26 -3.47 8.85
CA ALA A 85 2.50 -4.10 8.41
C ALA A 85 3.51 -4.24 9.55
N VAL A 86 3.77 -3.15 10.28
CA VAL A 86 4.74 -3.13 11.40
C VAL A 86 4.31 -4.07 12.52
N LEU A 87 3.06 -3.97 12.98
CA LEU A 87 2.53 -4.87 14.01
C LEU A 87 2.51 -6.33 13.54
N GLY A 88 2.14 -6.56 12.28
CA GLY A 88 2.17 -7.87 11.64
C GLY A 88 3.57 -8.49 11.68
N VAL A 89 4.61 -7.72 11.34
CA VAL A 89 6.02 -8.14 11.40
C VAL A 89 6.47 -8.44 12.83
N LEU A 90 6.16 -7.55 13.79
CA LEU A 90 6.53 -7.74 15.18
C LEU A 90 5.89 -9.00 15.76
N LEU A 91 4.60 -9.20 15.52
CA LEU A 91 3.88 -10.39 15.95
C LEU A 91 4.37 -11.65 15.22
N LEU A 92 4.73 -11.56 13.94
CA LEU A 92 5.29 -12.69 13.21
C LEU A 92 6.60 -13.18 13.85
N ARG A 93 7.47 -12.25 14.25
CA ARG A 93 8.72 -12.55 14.95
C ARG A 93 8.48 -13.17 16.33
N GLN A 94 7.38 -12.84 16.98
CA GLN A 94 6.98 -13.39 18.28
C GLN A 94 6.14 -14.68 18.19
N GLY A 95 5.81 -15.15 16.96
CA GLY A 95 4.91 -16.29 16.77
C GLY A 95 3.43 -16.01 17.06
N GLY A 96 3.04 -14.73 17.08
CA GLY A 96 1.68 -14.28 17.36
C GLY A 96 0.69 -14.66 16.26
N LYS A 97 -0.48 -15.19 16.66
CA LYS A 97 -1.54 -15.64 15.74
C LYS A 97 -2.14 -14.50 14.90
N ALA A 98 -2.09 -13.27 15.41
CA ALA A 98 -2.60 -12.08 14.72
C ALA A 98 -1.64 -11.53 13.64
N ALA A 99 -0.43 -12.07 13.49
CA ALA A 99 0.53 -11.61 12.49
C ALA A 99 -0.01 -11.72 11.05
N ARG A 100 -0.58 -12.87 10.71
CA ARG A 100 -1.13 -13.17 9.38
C ARG A 100 -2.27 -12.24 8.97
N PRO A 101 -3.36 -12.08 9.76
CA PRO A 101 -4.45 -11.19 9.39
C PRO A 101 -4.01 -9.72 9.29
N LEU A 102 -3.03 -9.28 10.09
CA LEU A 102 -2.49 -7.91 10.01
C LEU A 102 -1.69 -7.68 8.72
N LEU A 103 -0.82 -8.62 8.34
CA LEU A 103 -0.06 -8.53 7.08
C LEU A 103 -0.99 -8.58 5.86
N LEU A 104 -2.03 -9.42 5.89
CA LEU A 104 -3.05 -9.46 4.83
C LEU A 104 -3.87 -8.18 4.79
N GLY A 105 -4.29 -7.67 5.96
CA GLY A 105 -5.00 -6.40 6.07
C GLY A 105 -4.18 -5.25 5.46
N SER A 106 -2.88 -5.18 5.78
CA SER A 106 -1.97 -4.22 5.17
C SER A 106 -1.94 -4.36 3.65
N ALA A 107 -1.67 -5.57 3.15
CA ALA A 107 -1.60 -5.84 1.72
C ALA A 107 -2.85 -5.40 0.97
N VAL A 108 -4.04 -5.65 1.53
CA VAL A 108 -5.32 -5.22 0.96
C VAL A 108 -5.42 -3.69 0.94
N LEU A 109 -5.12 -3.01 2.05
CA LEU A 109 -5.17 -1.55 2.13
C LEU A 109 -4.22 -0.89 1.12
N VAL A 110 -2.99 -1.39 1.01
CA VAL A 110 -2.01 -0.87 0.04
C VAL A 110 -2.42 -1.16 -1.40
N THR A 111 -3.02 -2.31 -1.67
CA THR A 111 -3.53 -2.64 -3.01
C THR A 111 -4.66 -1.70 -3.40
N VAL A 112 -5.62 -1.42 -2.50
CA VAL A 112 -6.71 -0.48 -2.76
C VAL A 112 -6.16 0.93 -3.02
N LEU A 113 -5.20 1.39 -2.21
CA LEU A 113 -4.50 2.66 -2.42
C LEU A 113 -3.82 2.73 -3.79
N ALA A 114 -3.11 1.67 -4.17
CA ALA A 114 -2.42 1.61 -5.45
C ALA A 114 -3.40 1.65 -6.63
N VAL A 115 -4.51 0.92 -6.57
CA VAL A 115 -5.55 0.93 -7.61
C VAL A 115 -6.19 2.30 -7.71
N ALA A 116 -6.61 2.89 -6.58
CA ALA A 116 -7.19 4.23 -6.55
C ALA A 116 -6.23 5.26 -7.16
N TRP A 117 -4.95 5.20 -6.80
CA TRP A 117 -3.91 6.07 -7.35
C TRP A 117 -3.73 5.92 -8.86
N ILE A 118 -3.68 4.68 -9.38
CA ILE A 118 -3.56 4.43 -10.82
C ILE A 118 -4.78 4.97 -11.56
N VAL A 119 -5.99 4.70 -11.05
CA VAL A 119 -7.23 5.19 -11.68
C VAL A 119 -7.22 6.71 -11.72
N THR A 120 -6.94 7.37 -10.60
CA THR A 120 -6.87 8.83 -10.52
C THR A 120 -5.80 9.41 -11.45
N THR A 121 -4.59 8.84 -11.47
CA THR A 121 -3.50 9.35 -12.32
C THR A 121 -3.72 9.09 -13.81
N ASN A 122 -4.40 8.00 -14.18
CA ASN A 122 -4.75 7.71 -15.58
C ASN A 122 -5.83 8.66 -16.14
N SER A 123 -6.70 9.20 -15.27
CA SER A 123 -7.73 10.16 -15.67
C SER A 123 -7.18 11.57 -15.89
N LEU A 124 -6.01 11.89 -15.33
CA LEU A 124 -5.41 13.21 -15.48
C LEU A 124 -4.89 13.43 -16.91
N PRO A 125 -4.98 14.67 -17.44
CA PRO A 125 -4.54 14.99 -18.80
C PRO A 125 -3.03 14.74 -18.98
N ALA A 126 -2.64 14.29 -20.18
CA ALA A 126 -1.27 13.85 -20.51
C ALA A 126 -0.19 14.94 -20.31
N ASP A 127 -0.54 16.23 -20.37
CA ASP A 127 0.41 17.33 -20.12
C ASP A 127 0.93 17.36 -18.67
N THR A 128 0.22 16.71 -17.73
CA THR A 128 0.64 16.56 -16.34
C THR A 128 1.94 15.74 -16.22
N ASP A 129 2.25 14.88 -17.20
CA ASP A 129 3.48 14.07 -17.24
C ASP A 129 4.73 14.91 -17.52
N THR A 130 4.59 16.11 -18.13
CA THR A 130 5.73 17.02 -18.40
C THR A 130 6.10 17.89 -17.20
N VAL A 131 5.16 18.15 -16.30
CA VAL A 131 5.37 19.01 -15.12
C VAL A 131 5.89 18.20 -13.92
N LEU A 132 5.73 16.88 -13.95
CA LEU A 132 6.08 16.00 -12.85
C LEU A 132 6.89 14.78 -13.33
N PRO A 133 8.19 14.92 -13.66
CA PRO A 133 9.07 13.76 -13.84
C PRO A 133 9.11 12.82 -12.60
N MET A 134 8.69 13.33 -11.42
CA MET A 134 8.43 12.53 -10.20
C MET A 134 7.14 11.70 -10.25
N VAL A 135 6.20 11.99 -11.16
CA VAL A 135 4.92 11.25 -11.29
C VAL A 135 5.14 9.85 -11.82
N TRP A 136 6.08 9.62 -12.74
CA TRP A 136 6.42 8.25 -13.16
C TRP A 136 6.87 7.42 -11.96
N VAL A 137 7.77 7.95 -11.14
CA VAL A 137 8.23 7.27 -9.91
C VAL A 137 7.08 7.11 -8.90
N SER A 138 6.22 8.11 -8.72
CA SER A 138 5.07 8.02 -7.81
C SER A 138 3.93 7.16 -8.34
N ARG A 139 3.84 6.89 -9.64
CA ARG A 139 2.80 6.05 -10.27
C ARG A 139 3.07 4.58 -9.99
N TYR A 140 4.34 4.17 -9.98
CA TYR A 140 4.72 2.77 -9.74
C TYR A 140 5.07 2.45 -8.30
N LEU A 141 5.45 3.44 -7.48
CA LEU A 141 5.78 3.21 -6.06
C LEU A 141 4.63 2.58 -5.26
N PRO A 142 3.37 3.07 -5.34
CA PRO A 142 2.23 2.44 -4.68
C PRO A 142 1.99 1.01 -5.17
N SER A 143 2.16 0.76 -6.48
CA SER A 143 2.02 -0.58 -7.07
C SER A 143 3.12 -1.54 -6.59
N ALA A 144 4.35 -1.06 -6.47
CA ALA A 144 5.47 -1.82 -5.93
C ALA A 144 5.26 -2.13 -4.43
N ALA A 145 4.73 -1.17 -3.67
CA ALA A 145 4.33 -1.38 -2.28
C ALA A 145 3.24 -2.45 -2.16
N ALA A 146 2.21 -2.38 -3.01
CA ALA A 146 1.13 -3.37 -3.05
C ALA A 146 1.66 -4.77 -3.39
N LEU A 147 2.53 -4.89 -4.39
CA LEU A 147 3.14 -6.15 -4.76
C LEU A 147 3.96 -6.74 -3.59
N ALA A 148 4.76 -5.91 -2.93
CA ALA A 148 5.56 -6.33 -1.77
C ALA A 148 4.66 -6.83 -0.62
N GLY A 149 3.59 -6.10 -0.31
CA GLY A 149 2.63 -6.48 0.73
C GLY A 149 1.86 -7.76 0.39
N VAL A 150 1.38 -7.91 -0.85
CA VAL A 150 0.73 -9.14 -1.32
C VAL A 150 1.67 -10.33 -1.19
N LEU A 151 2.93 -10.18 -1.63
CA LEU A 151 3.93 -11.26 -1.50
C LEU A 151 4.18 -11.59 -0.02
N ALA A 152 4.31 -10.58 0.85
CA ALA A 152 4.49 -10.79 2.29
C ALA A 152 3.29 -11.53 2.91
N GLY A 153 2.07 -11.12 2.59
CA GLY A 153 0.83 -11.74 3.06
C GLY A 153 0.65 -13.18 2.56
N VAL A 154 0.89 -13.42 1.27
CA VAL A 154 0.83 -14.76 0.66
C VAL A 154 1.88 -15.68 1.28
N LEU A 155 3.12 -15.22 1.43
CA LEU A 155 4.18 -16.00 2.08
C LEU A 155 3.87 -16.28 3.56
N ALA A 156 3.22 -15.35 4.26
CA ALA A 156 2.80 -15.53 5.64
C ALA A 156 1.65 -16.54 5.79
N LEU A 157 0.82 -16.72 4.76
CA LEU A 157 -0.26 -17.70 4.71
C LEU A 157 0.20 -19.14 4.50
N ILE A 158 1.38 -19.35 3.91
CA ILE A 158 1.89 -20.71 3.67
C ILE A 158 2.09 -21.40 5.03
N PRO A 159 1.40 -22.51 5.31
CA PRO A 159 1.59 -23.26 6.54
C PRO A 159 3.06 -23.67 6.67
N ASP A 160 3.65 -23.40 7.83
CA ASP A 160 4.84 -24.14 8.26
C ASP A 160 4.31 -25.56 8.52
N GLY A 161 4.63 -26.53 7.65
CA GLY A 161 3.92 -27.81 7.56
C GLY A 161 3.90 -28.66 8.84
N GLY A 162 3.01 -28.34 9.78
CA GLY A 162 2.85 -29.09 11.03
C GLY A 162 1.54 -28.83 11.79
N ALA A 163 0.54 -28.20 11.17
CA ALA A 163 -0.70 -27.82 11.86
C ALA A 163 -1.97 -28.22 11.10
N THR A 164 -2.05 -29.47 10.66
CA THR A 164 -3.29 -30.18 10.31
C THR A 164 -2.91 -31.67 10.35
N LEU A 165 -3.18 -32.41 11.41
CA LEU A 165 -4.45 -33.10 11.67
C LEU A 165 -4.47 -33.50 13.16
N ARG A 166 -5.47 -33.03 13.91
CA ARG A 166 -5.98 -33.75 15.08
C ARG A 166 -7.06 -34.71 14.60
#